data_AF-Q21N91-F1
#
_entry.id   AF-Q21N91-F1
#
_cell.length_a   1.000
_cell.length_b   1.000
_cell.length_c   1.000
_cell.angle_alpha   90.00
_cell.angle_beta   90.00
_cell.angle_gamma   90.00
#
_symmetry.space_group_name_H-M   'P 1'
#
loop_
_entity.id
_entity.type
_entity.pdbx_description
1 polymer ?
#
loop_
_entity_poly.entity_id
_entity_poly.type
_entity_poly.pdbx_seq_one_letter_code
_entity_poly.pdbx_strand_id
1 'polypeptide(L)'
;MDILHSTLSEFLAIAPSAKQYLTSLGIEMQDDTQLLSALQKVNKQDCIPRCEFLYRRAMAERDWSAISNKDLVRYIIRNYHDVHRQQIATLIDLARKVEAIHFGEPDCPTGITKALKKIYSDLDIHMLKEERTVFPHFINSPRTNYDEQIKNAQHDHEDHLTAIHSIKALTKTFSPPAKASHYWLDLYEQLEMLYLDLTDHTYLEDSVLFMRS
;
A
#
# COMPACT_ATOMS: atom_id res chain seq x y z
N MET A 1 -12.54 -7.48 -7.94
CA MET A 1 -13.61 -6.49 -8.21
C MET A 1 -12.92 -5.20 -8.56
N ASP A 2 -13.39 -4.48 -9.59
CA ASP A 2 -12.91 -3.13 -9.84
C ASP A 2 -13.73 -2.18 -8.98
N ILE A 3 -13.13 -1.68 -7.90
CA ILE A 3 -13.83 -0.86 -6.90
C ILE A 3 -14.31 0.46 -7.49
N LEU A 4 -13.72 0.93 -8.58
CA LEU A 4 -14.09 2.21 -9.18
C LEU A 4 -15.46 2.13 -9.84
N HIS A 5 -15.89 0.93 -10.23
CA HIS A 5 -17.20 0.70 -10.85
C HIS A 5 -18.29 0.25 -9.88
N SER A 6 -17.98 0.05 -8.59
CA SER A 6 -19.02 -0.20 -7.57
C SER A 6 -19.82 1.06 -7.27
N THR A 7 -21.05 0.90 -6.76
CA THR A 7 -21.80 2.04 -6.21
C THR A 7 -21.14 2.56 -4.94
N LEU A 8 -21.46 3.80 -4.54
CA LEU A 8 -20.98 4.37 -3.28
C LEU A 8 -21.40 3.51 -2.07
N SER A 9 -22.62 2.94 -2.09
CA SER A 9 -23.11 2.06 -1.04
C SER A 9 -22.36 0.74 -0.97
N GLU A 10 -22.07 0.12 -2.12
CA GLU A 10 -21.26 -1.11 -2.18
C GLU A 10 -19.83 -0.86 -1.67
N PHE A 11 -19.22 0.26 -2.08
CA PHE A 11 -17.89 0.65 -1.61
C PHE A 11 -17.88 0.89 -0.09
N LEU A 12 -18.85 1.63 0.45
CA LEU A 12 -18.91 1.95 1.88
C LEU A 12 -19.35 0.79 2.77
N ALA A 13 -20.09 -0.19 2.23
CA ALA A 13 -20.34 -1.44 2.93
C ALA A 13 -19.05 -2.21 3.22
N ILE A 14 -18.04 -2.00 2.38
CA ILE A 14 -16.70 -2.55 2.54
C ILE A 14 -15.80 -1.63 3.36
N ALA A 15 -15.70 -0.35 2.99
CA ALA A 15 -14.81 0.63 3.61
C ALA A 15 -15.59 1.77 4.30
N PRO A 16 -16.29 1.52 5.42
CA PRO A 16 -17.03 2.56 6.14
C PRO A 16 -16.20 3.77 6.53
N SER A 17 -14.91 3.57 6.82
CA SER A 17 -13.95 4.63 7.17
C SER A 17 -13.77 5.66 6.05
N ALA A 18 -14.03 5.29 4.80
CA ALA A 18 -13.92 6.20 3.67
C ALA A 18 -15.04 7.25 3.62
N LYS A 19 -16.12 7.08 4.38
CA LYS A 19 -17.24 8.03 4.43
C LYS A 19 -16.79 9.44 4.78
N GLN A 20 -15.96 9.59 5.81
CA GLN A 20 -15.48 10.91 6.23
C GLN A 20 -14.61 11.56 5.14
N TYR A 21 -13.78 10.77 4.47
CA TYR A 21 -12.96 11.24 3.37
C TYR A 21 -13.83 11.72 2.19
N LEU A 22 -14.80 10.91 1.74
CA LEU A 22 -15.71 11.29 0.65
C LEU A 22 -16.53 12.55 0.99
N THR A 23 -17.02 12.68 2.23
CA THR A 23 -17.69 13.91 2.68
C THR A 23 -16.75 15.12 2.64
N SER A 24 -15.48 14.98 3.00
CA SER A 24 -14.49 16.08 2.89
C SER A 24 -14.20 16.51 1.44
N LEU A 25 -14.54 15.67 0.47
CA LEU A 25 -14.48 15.98 -0.96
C LEU A 25 -15.76 16.66 -1.48
N GLY A 26 -16.78 16.81 -0.62
CA GLY A 26 -18.10 17.33 -1.01
C GLY A 26 -18.97 16.32 -1.76
N ILE A 27 -18.63 15.02 -1.68
CA ILE A 27 -19.44 13.96 -2.29
C ILE A 27 -20.54 13.58 -1.28
N GLU A 28 -21.79 13.70 -1.71
CA GLU A 28 -22.97 13.34 -0.91
C GLU A 28 -23.34 11.86 -1.13
N MET A 29 -23.63 11.14 -0.05
CA MET A 29 -23.89 9.69 -0.08
C MET A 29 -25.36 9.34 -0.35
N GLN A 30 -26.21 10.34 -0.57
CA GLN A 30 -27.65 10.16 -0.79
C GLN A 30 -27.94 9.69 -2.23
N ASP A 31 -27.05 10.02 -3.17
CA ASP A 31 -27.09 9.55 -4.55
C ASP A 31 -26.16 8.34 -4.69
N ASP A 32 -26.72 7.13 -4.86
CA ASP A 32 -25.95 5.89 -4.99
C ASP A 32 -25.31 5.71 -6.38
N THR A 33 -24.54 6.72 -6.81
CA THR A 33 -23.78 6.71 -8.06
C THR A 33 -22.58 5.77 -7.97
N GLN A 34 -21.97 5.46 -9.12
CA GLN A 34 -20.67 4.79 -9.16
C GLN A 34 -19.58 5.66 -8.53
N LEU A 35 -18.65 5.02 -7.81
CA LEU A 35 -17.52 5.68 -7.15
C LEU A 35 -16.70 6.51 -8.15
N LEU A 36 -16.32 5.95 -9.30
CA LEU A 36 -15.55 6.67 -10.31
C LEU A 36 -16.27 7.93 -10.77
N SER A 37 -17.56 7.85 -11.04
CA SER A 37 -18.36 9.00 -11.48
C SER A 37 -18.47 10.07 -10.39
N ALA A 38 -18.50 9.69 -9.12
CA ALA A 38 -18.45 10.63 -8.00
C ALA A 38 -17.07 11.31 -7.90
N LEU A 39 -15.99 10.54 -8.01
CA LEU A 39 -14.61 11.03 -7.92
C LEU A 39 -14.25 11.93 -9.11
N GLN A 40 -14.73 11.65 -10.32
CA GLN A 40 -14.50 12.49 -11.50
C GLN A 40 -15.14 13.88 -11.40
N LYS A 41 -16.15 14.05 -10.55
CA LYS A 41 -16.77 15.37 -10.30
C LYS A 41 -15.90 16.25 -9.39
N VAL A 42 -14.93 15.67 -8.68
CA VAL A 42 -14.05 16.43 -7.80
C VAL A 42 -12.71 16.70 -8.50
N ASN A 43 -12.25 17.94 -8.47
CA ASN A 43 -10.96 18.31 -9.07
C ASN A 43 -9.79 18.03 -8.09
N LYS A 44 -9.61 16.76 -7.69
CA LYS A 44 -8.50 16.33 -6.83
C LYS A 44 -7.83 15.09 -7.41
N GLN A 45 -6.54 15.22 -7.73
CA GLN A 45 -5.78 14.18 -8.41
C GLN A 45 -5.64 12.89 -7.57
N ASP A 46 -5.59 13.02 -6.24
CA ASP A 46 -5.24 11.91 -5.34
C ASP A 46 -6.44 11.18 -4.74
N CYS A 47 -7.67 11.54 -5.17
CA CYS A 47 -8.88 10.98 -4.59
C CYS A 47 -9.08 9.49 -4.91
N ILE A 48 -8.71 9.05 -6.11
CA ILE A 48 -8.77 7.63 -6.51
C ILE A 48 -7.77 6.80 -5.69
N PRO A 49 -6.45 7.11 -5.67
CA PRO A 49 -5.48 6.37 -4.86
C PRO A 49 -5.86 6.30 -3.38
N ARG A 50 -6.43 7.38 -2.83
CA ARG A 50 -6.87 7.40 -1.43
C ARG A 50 -8.08 6.49 -1.18
N CYS A 51 -9.06 6.46 -2.08
CA CYS A 51 -10.19 5.52 -1.99
C CYS A 51 -9.74 4.06 -2.14
N GLU A 52 -8.82 3.77 -3.06
CA GLU A 52 -8.23 2.44 -3.23
C GLU A 52 -7.49 1.98 -1.97
N PHE A 53 -6.71 2.87 -1.36
CA PHE A 53 -6.04 2.61 -0.09
C PHE A 53 -7.03 2.31 1.05
N LEU A 54 -8.07 3.13 1.22
CA LEU A 54 -9.09 2.91 2.26
C LEU A 54 -9.84 1.59 2.06
N TYR A 55 -10.04 1.19 0.80
CA TYR A 55 -10.58 -0.12 0.46
C TYR A 55 -9.64 -1.25 0.88
N ARG A 56 -8.35 -1.16 0.54
CA ARG A 56 -7.35 -2.19 0.91
C ARG A 56 -7.25 -2.35 2.41
N ARG A 57 -7.19 -1.24 3.16
CA ARG A 57 -7.24 -1.23 4.64
C ARG A 57 -8.41 -2.04 5.17
N ALA A 58 -9.61 -1.79 4.66
CA ALA A 58 -10.82 -2.50 5.10
C ALA A 58 -10.84 -3.98 4.68
N MET A 59 -10.24 -4.31 3.53
CA MET A 59 -10.09 -5.69 3.08
C MET A 59 -9.05 -6.48 3.87
N ALA A 60 -7.94 -5.86 4.30
CA ALA A 60 -6.95 -6.51 5.14
C ALA A 60 -7.54 -7.02 6.45
N GLU A 61 -8.52 -6.29 7.01
CA GLU A 61 -9.20 -6.60 8.27
C GLU A 61 -10.34 -7.64 8.13
N ARG A 62 -10.65 -8.10 6.92
CA ARG A 62 -11.68 -9.12 6.71
C ARG A 62 -11.23 -10.50 7.17
N ASP A 63 -12.22 -11.36 7.39
CA ASP A 63 -11.98 -12.79 7.51
C ASP A 63 -11.63 -13.40 6.15
N TRP A 64 -10.39 -13.85 6.01
CA TRP A 64 -9.87 -14.51 4.83
C TRP A 64 -9.98 -16.03 4.88
N SER A 65 -10.41 -16.62 6.01
CA SER A 65 -10.39 -18.08 6.26
C SER A 65 -11.14 -18.91 5.21
N ALA A 66 -12.23 -18.37 4.67
CA ALA A 66 -13.08 -19.03 3.67
C ALA A 66 -12.64 -18.81 2.20
N ILE A 67 -11.63 -17.97 1.96
CA ILE A 67 -11.13 -17.65 0.61
C ILE A 67 -10.09 -18.68 0.18
N SER A 68 -10.14 -19.13 -1.08
CA SER A 68 -9.14 -20.06 -1.63
C SER A 68 -7.74 -19.41 -1.70
N ASN A 69 -6.67 -20.20 -1.56
CA ASN A 69 -5.30 -19.68 -1.70
C ASN A 69 -5.07 -19.00 -3.05
N LYS A 70 -5.69 -19.51 -4.12
CA LYS A 70 -5.63 -18.91 -5.46
C LYS A 70 -6.24 -17.51 -5.49
N ASP A 71 -7.35 -17.30 -4.79
CA ASP A 71 -8.00 -16.00 -4.76
C ASP A 71 -7.28 -15.03 -3.82
N LEU A 72 -6.76 -15.52 -2.69
CA LEU A 72 -5.92 -14.72 -1.77
C LEU A 72 -4.62 -14.27 -2.45
N VAL A 73 -3.89 -15.17 -3.11
CA VAL A 73 -2.70 -14.81 -3.90
C VAL A 73 -3.04 -13.77 -4.98
N ARG A 74 -4.13 -13.98 -5.73
CA ARG A 74 -4.55 -13.00 -6.75
C ARG A 74 -4.84 -11.64 -6.12
N TYR A 75 -5.45 -11.64 -4.94
CA TYR A 75 -5.71 -10.41 -4.20
C TYR A 75 -4.40 -9.73 -3.79
N ILE A 76 -3.44 -10.47 -3.23
CA ILE A 76 -2.14 -9.96 -2.80
C ILE A 76 -1.38 -9.31 -3.96
N ILE A 77 -1.24 -10.03 -5.09
CA ILE A 77 -0.53 -9.52 -6.27
C ILE A 77 -1.17 -8.21 -6.76
N ARG A 78 -2.49 -8.23 -6.98
CA ARG A 78 -3.20 -7.08 -7.57
C ARG A 78 -3.24 -5.86 -6.66
N ASN A 79 -3.38 -6.07 -5.35
CA ASN A 79 -3.66 -4.98 -4.41
C ASN A 79 -2.43 -4.55 -3.61
N TYR A 80 -1.37 -5.34 -3.55
CA TYR A 80 -0.12 -4.96 -2.91
C TYR A 80 1.03 -4.95 -3.90
N HIS A 81 1.32 -6.06 -4.60
CA HIS A 81 2.54 -6.09 -5.45
C HIS A 81 2.49 -5.05 -6.57
N ASP A 82 1.42 -5.04 -7.36
CA ASP A 82 1.24 -4.09 -8.45
C ASP A 82 1.15 -2.65 -7.93
N VAL A 83 0.53 -2.47 -6.76
CA VAL A 83 0.39 -1.17 -6.10
C VAL A 83 1.73 -0.65 -5.61
N HIS A 84 2.53 -1.44 -4.91
CA HIS A 84 3.84 -1.06 -4.38
C HIS A 84 4.80 -0.66 -5.51
N ARG A 85 4.76 -1.38 -6.64
CA ARG A 85 5.59 -1.03 -7.82
C ARG A 85 5.31 0.40 -8.29
N GLN A 86 4.04 0.80 -8.37
CA GLN A 86 3.67 2.16 -8.77
C GLN A 86 3.87 3.17 -7.64
N GLN A 87 3.44 2.83 -6.43
CA GLN A 87 3.47 3.71 -5.25
C GLN A 87 4.89 4.15 -4.92
N ILE A 88 5.84 3.21 -4.87
CA ILE A 88 7.24 3.52 -4.53
C ILE A 88 7.90 4.30 -5.67
N ALA A 89 7.59 4.02 -6.94
CA ALA A 89 8.09 4.80 -8.06
C ALA A 89 7.64 6.27 -7.97
N THR A 90 6.36 6.52 -7.70
CA THR A 90 5.81 7.86 -7.47
C THR A 90 6.49 8.55 -6.27
N LEU A 91 6.68 7.82 -5.17
CA LEU A 91 7.34 8.32 -3.96
C LEU A 91 8.80 8.72 -4.21
N ILE A 92 9.53 7.97 -5.05
CA ILE A 92 10.91 8.33 -5.44
C ILE A 92 10.92 9.68 -6.16
N ASP A 93 9.96 9.94 -7.05
CA ASP A 93 9.90 11.21 -7.77
C ASP A 93 9.52 12.39 -6.86
N LEU A 94 8.58 12.19 -5.93
CA LEU A 94 8.23 13.18 -4.92
C LEU A 94 9.40 13.46 -3.98
N ALA A 95 10.07 12.42 -3.48
CA ALA A 95 11.24 12.51 -2.62
C ALA A 95 12.35 13.35 -3.28
N ARG A 96 12.62 13.13 -4.57
CA ARG A 96 13.60 13.91 -5.33
C ARG A 96 13.24 15.39 -5.40
N LYS A 97 11.96 15.71 -5.62
CA LYS A 97 11.49 17.10 -5.65
C LYS A 97 11.66 17.77 -4.29
N VAL A 98 11.26 17.09 -3.22
CA VAL A 98 11.37 17.60 -1.85
C VAL A 98 12.83 17.84 -1.48
N GLU A 99 13.71 16.85 -1.69
CA GLU A 99 15.15 17.01 -1.41
C GLU A 99 15.80 18.11 -2.25
N ALA A 100 15.40 18.29 -3.51
CA ALA A 100 15.95 19.33 -4.38
C ALA A 100 15.49 20.74 -3.99
N ILE A 101 14.21 20.92 -3.64
CA ILE A 101 13.63 22.22 -3.28
C ILE A 101 14.12 22.67 -1.89
N HIS A 102 14.19 21.74 -0.94
CA HIS A 102 14.47 22.03 0.46
C HIS A 102 15.92 21.72 0.86
N PHE A 103 16.81 21.57 -0.12
CA PHE A 103 18.21 21.27 0.14
C PHE A 103 18.85 22.29 1.09
N GLY A 104 19.48 21.79 2.16
CA GLY A 104 20.13 22.62 3.18
C GLY A 104 19.19 23.17 4.27
N GLU A 105 17.89 22.93 4.18
CA GLU A 105 16.96 23.23 5.27
C GLU A 105 17.10 22.21 6.42
N PRO A 106 17.04 22.63 7.69
CA PRO A 106 17.23 21.73 8.84
C PRO A 106 16.24 20.56 8.91
N ASP A 107 15.02 20.74 8.40
CA ASP A 107 13.96 19.73 8.44
C ASP A 107 13.93 18.83 7.21
N CYS A 108 14.74 19.10 6.18
CA CYS A 108 14.73 18.32 4.94
C CYS A 108 15.03 16.83 5.20
N PRO A 109 14.19 15.88 4.71
CA PRO A 109 14.34 14.44 4.93
C PRO A 109 15.46 13.88 4.06
N THR A 110 16.69 14.34 4.31
CA THR A 110 17.85 14.07 3.47
C THR A 110 18.19 12.58 3.48
N GLY A 111 18.33 12.00 2.29
CA GLY A 111 18.57 10.58 2.08
C GLY A 111 17.31 9.77 1.76
N ILE A 112 16.11 10.37 1.81
CA ILE A 112 14.86 9.64 1.61
C ILE A 112 14.71 9.06 0.20
N THR A 113 15.17 9.76 -0.84
CA THR A 113 15.20 9.22 -2.21
C THR A 113 16.05 7.95 -2.29
N LYS A 114 17.22 7.95 -1.63
CA LYS A 114 18.14 6.81 -1.62
C LYS A 114 17.51 5.62 -0.88
N ALA A 115 16.86 5.89 0.26
CA ALA A 115 16.17 4.87 1.04
C ALA A 115 15.03 4.22 0.22
N LEU A 116 14.18 5.03 -0.42
CA LEU A 116 13.08 4.53 -1.24
C LEU A 116 13.56 3.70 -2.43
N LYS A 117 14.65 4.10 -3.10
CA LYS A 117 15.24 3.32 -4.19
C LYS A 117 15.75 1.95 -3.72
N LYS A 118 16.30 1.88 -2.50
CA LYS A 118 16.74 0.60 -1.92
C LYS A 118 15.54 -0.30 -1.63
N ILE A 119 14.52 0.24 -0.96
CA ILE A 119 13.26 -0.47 -0.70
C ILE A 119 12.66 -0.98 -2.01
N TYR A 120 12.57 -0.14 -3.05
CA TYR A 120 12.04 -0.53 -4.35
C TYR A 120 12.76 -1.74 -4.94
N SER A 121 14.09 -1.68 -4.99
CA SER A 121 14.90 -2.75 -5.58
C SER A 121 14.77 -4.05 -4.81
N ASP A 122 14.76 -3.99 -3.48
CA ASP A 122 14.70 -5.20 -2.66
C ASP A 122 13.31 -5.82 -2.70
N LEU A 123 12.27 -5.00 -2.55
CA LEU A 123 10.88 -5.43 -2.55
C LEU A 123 10.48 -6.01 -3.92
N ASP A 124 10.91 -5.41 -5.04
CA ASP A 124 10.60 -5.95 -6.37
C ASP A 124 11.25 -7.32 -6.60
N ILE A 125 12.48 -7.52 -6.13
CA ILE A 125 13.14 -8.83 -6.17
C ILE A 125 12.40 -9.84 -5.30
N HIS A 126 12.03 -9.45 -4.09
CA HIS A 126 11.28 -10.28 -3.15
C HIS A 126 9.92 -10.71 -3.73
N MET A 127 9.07 -9.76 -4.13
CA MET A 127 7.77 -10.01 -4.75
C MET A 127 7.88 -10.89 -6.01
N LEU A 128 8.93 -10.70 -6.82
CA LEU A 128 9.18 -11.54 -7.99
C LEU A 128 9.50 -12.99 -7.62
N LYS A 129 10.23 -13.23 -6.53
CA LYS A 129 10.46 -14.59 -6.02
C LYS A 129 9.14 -15.20 -5.59
N GLU A 130 8.33 -14.48 -4.84
CA GLU A 130 7.05 -14.99 -4.37
C GLU A 130 6.11 -15.36 -5.51
N GLU A 131 5.92 -14.45 -6.47
CA GLU A 131 5.09 -14.67 -7.65
C GLU A 131 5.53 -15.89 -8.47
N ARG A 132 6.84 -16.18 -8.52
CA ARG A 132 7.40 -17.25 -9.35
C ARG A 132 7.60 -18.57 -8.64
N THR A 133 7.76 -18.57 -7.32
CA THR A 133 8.13 -19.78 -6.56
C THR A 133 7.21 -20.03 -5.38
N VAL A 134 7.03 -19.05 -4.49
CA VAL A 134 6.25 -19.22 -3.25
C VAL A 134 4.76 -19.34 -3.53
N PHE A 135 4.15 -18.40 -4.25
CA PHE A 135 2.72 -18.45 -4.52
C PHE A 135 2.26 -19.64 -5.37
N PRO A 136 2.99 -20.07 -6.42
CA PRO A 136 2.64 -21.29 -7.15
C PRO A 136 2.57 -22.54 -6.25
N HIS A 137 3.36 -22.59 -5.17
CA HIS A 137 3.30 -23.66 -4.19
C HIS A 137 1.96 -23.67 -3.44
N PHE A 138 1.51 -22.53 -2.94
CA PHE A 138 0.22 -22.39 -2.24
C PHE A 138 -1.01 -22.63 -3.13
N ILE A 139 -0.89 -22.40 -4.44
CA ILE A 139 -1.99 -22.59 -5.39
C ILE A 139 -2.17 -24.07 -5.78
N ASN A 140 -1.06 -24.79 -5.98
CA ASN A 140 -1.10 -26.11 -6.64
C ASN A 140 -1.16 -27.31 -5.67
N SER A 141 -1.35 -27.07 -4.36
CA SER A 141 -1.36 -28.10 -3.29
C SER A 141 -0.13 -29.03 -3.35
N PRO A 142 0.96 -28.66 -2.68
CA PRO A 142 2.27 -29.28 -2.88
C PRO A 142 2.43 -30.58 -2.10
N ARG A 143 3.20 -31.51 -2.67
CA ARG A 143 3.60 -32.79 -2.06
C ARG A 143 4.97 -32.71 -1.38
N THR A 144 5.52 -31.51 -1.17
CA THR A 144 6.91 -31.23 -0.75
C THR A 144 6.97 -30.11 0.28
N ASN A 145 7.90 -30.20 1.25
CA ASN A 145 8.14 -29.18 2.28
C ASN A 145 8.73 -27.88 1.67
N TYR A 146 8.23 -26.71 2.09
CA TYR A 146 8.64 -25.35 1.66
C TYR A 146 9.01 -24.42 2.84
N ASP A 147 9.23 -24.98 4.03
CA ASP A 147 9.47 -24.25 5.27
C ASP A 147 10.66 -23.27 5.16
N GLU A 148 11.68 -23.62 4.38
CA GLU A 148 12.85 -22.77 4.16
C GLU A 148 12.49 -21.52 3.35
N GLN A 149 11.70 -21.67 2.28
CA GLN A 149 11.27 -20.54 1.44
C GLN A 149 10.33 -19.61 2.19
N ILE A 150 9.43 -20.16 3.02
CA ILE A 150 8.54 -19.37 3.89
C ILE A 150 9.37 -18.57 4.90
N LYS A 151 10.35 -19.19 5.56
CA LYS A 151 11.23 -18.49 6.51
C LYS A 151 12.05 -17.39 5.83
N ASN A 152 12.54 -17.63 4.62
CA ASN A 152 13.27 -16.63 3.86
C ASN A 152 12.36 -15.45 3.47
N ALA A 153 11.11 -15.71 3.06
CA ALA A 153 10.13 -14.64 2.78
C ALA A 153 9.83 -13.82 4.04
N GLN A 154 9.57 -14.48 5.18
CA GLN A 154 9.36 -13.82 6.48
C GLN A 154 10.55 -12.97 6.91
N HIS A 155 11.78 -13.43 6.66
CA HIS A 155 12.97 -12.63 6.93
C HIS A 155 13.07 -11.40 6.01
N ASP A 156 12.79 -11.57 4.70
CA ASP A 156 12.72 -10.45 3.76
C ASP A 156 11.63 -9.43 4.21
N HIS A 157 10.48 -9.90 4.77
CA HIS A 157 9.44 -9.03 5.33
C HIS A 157 9.93 -8.20 6.50
N GLU A 158 10.62 -8.82 7.47
CA GLU A 158 11.21 -8.11 8.62
C GLU A 158 12.18 -7.00 8.16
N ASP A 159 12.99 -7.29 7.14
CA ASP A 159 13.91 -6.31 6.55
C ASP A 159 13.15 -5.16 5.88
N HIS A 160 12.10 -5.45 5.12
CA HIS A 160 11.26 -4.43 4.47
C HIS A 160 10.54 -3.54 5.49
N LEU A 161 9.97 -4.13 6.56
CA LEU A 161 9.34 -3.40 7.65
C LEU A 161 10.34 -2.51 8.40
N THR A 162 11.56 -3.02 8.64
CA THR A 162 12.65 -2.26 9.25
C THR A 162 13.07 -1.06 8.37
N ALA A 163 13.15 -1.26 7.06
CA ALA A 163 13.50 -0.20 6.12
C ALA A 163 12.45 0.93 6.09
N ILE A 164 11.16 0.59 6.06
CA ILE A 164 10.09 1.60 6.10
C ILE A 164 9.96 2.28 7.47
N HIS A 165 10.24 1.57 8.58
CA HIS A 165 10.36 2.19 9.91
C HIS A 165 11.49 3.22 9.98
N SER A 166 12.61 2.95 9.31
CA SER A 166 13.71 3.90 9.22
C SER A 166 13.30 5.18 8.47
N ILE A 167 12.48 5.06 7.41
CA ILE A 167 11.88 6.23 6.74
C ILE A 167 10.90 6.95 7.67
N LYS A 168 10.08 6.22 8.42
CA LYS A 168 9.18 6.82 9.42
C LYS A 168 9.96 7.64 10.45
N ALA A 169 11.10 7.15 10.93
CA ALA A 169 11.97 7.89 11.84
C ALA A 169 12.58 9.13 11.17
N LEU A 170 13.11 9.00 9.95
CA LEU A 170 13.66 10.11 9.15
C LEU A 170 12.65 11.24 8.93
N THR A 171 11.37 10.89 8.81
CA THR A 171 10.26 11.82 8.55
C THR A 171 9.54 12.29 9.82
N LYS A 172 10.11 12.03 11.01
CA LYS A 172 9.49 12.37 12.31
C LYS A 172 8.07 11.82 12.45
N THR A 173 7.87 10.56 12.07
CA THR A 173 6.55 9.91 11.99
C THR A 173 5.65 10.61 10.98
N PHE A 174 6.16 10.77 9.74
CA PHE A 174 5.43 11.41 8.64
C PHE A 174 4.83 12.78 9.03
N SER A 175 5.51 13.52 9.90
CA SER A 175 5.03 14.81 10.41
C SER A 175 5.75 15.95 9.68
N PRO A 176 5.12 16.58 8.68
CA PRO A 176 5.77 17.61 7.89
C PRO A 176 5.96 18.89 8.73
N PRO A 177 7.01 19.70 8.47
CA PRO A 177 7.19 20.98 9.13
C PRO A 177 6.07 21.98 8.74
N ALA A 178 5.84 23.00 9.58
CA ALA A 178 4.75 23.97 9.36
C ALA A 178 4.86 24.75 8.02
N LYS A 179 6.07 24.84 7.44
CA LYS A 179 6.35 25.50 6.17
C LYS A 179 6.55 24.52 5.01
N ALA A 180 6.14 23.27 5.17
CA ALA A 180 6.25 22.25 4.13
C ALA A 180 5.57 22.69 2.84
N SER A 181 6.24 22.44 1.70
CA SER A 181 5.62 22.61 0.39
C SER A 181 4.54 21.56 0.16
N HIS A 182 3.66 21.80 -0.82
CA HIS A 182 2.60 20.83 -1.15
C HIS A 182 3.18 19.44 -1.51
N TYR A 183 4.31 19.40 -2.24
CA TYR A 183 4.99 18.15 -2.59
C TYR A 183 5.49 17.39 -1.35
N TRP A 184 5.84 18.10 -0.29
CA TRP A 184 6.30 17.50 0.96
C TRP A 184 5.13 16.95 1.76
N LEU A 185 4.02 17.69 1.84
CA LEU A 185 2.78 17.19 2.43
C LEU A 185 2.33 15.90 1.73
N ASP A 186 2.30 15.91 0.40
CA ASP A 186 1.93 14.77 -0.44
C ASP A 186 2.89 13.58 -0.25
N LEU A 187 4.20 13.83 -0.25
CA LEU A 187 5.21 12.79 0.04
C LEU A 187 4.92 12.10 1.37
N TYR A 188 4.63 12.86 2.43
CA TYR A 188 4.45 12.28 3.76
C TYR A 188 3.12 11.52 3.89
N GLU A 189 2.05 12.01 3.27
CA GLU A 189 0.78 11.28 3.20
C GLU A 189 0.94 9.95 2.46
N GLN A 190 1.63 9.95 1.31
CA GLN A 190 1.84 8.73 0.53
C GLN A 190 2.82 7.75 1.20
N LEU A 191 3.79 8.24 1.97
CA LEU A 191 4.68 7.40 2.77
C LEU A 191 3.93 6.69 3.89
N GLU A 192 3.00 7.38 4.54
CA GLU A 192 2.13 6.76 5.56
C GLU A 192 1.25 5.67 4.92
N MET A 193 0.71 5.92 3.72
CA MET A 193 -0.05 4.90 2.98
C MET A 193 0.82 3.69 2.64
N LEU A 194 2.05 3.90 2.13
CA LEU A 194 2.98 2.80 1.83
C LEU A 194 3.31 1.99 3.09
N TYR A 195 3.54 2.66 4.21
CA TYR A 195 3.82 2.00 5.50
C TYR A 195 2.67 1.08 5.93
N LEU A 196 1.43 1.56 5.82
CA LEU A 196 0.25 0.78 6.20
C LEU A 196 -0.02 -0.34 5.19
N ASP A 197 0.09 -0.07 3.88
CA ASP A 197 -0.06 -1.10 2.84
C ASP A 197 0.99 -2.22 3.02
N LEU A 198 2.26 -1.90 3.30
CA LEU A 198 3.30 -2.91 3.57
C LEU A 198 2.98 -3.74 4.81
N THR A 199 2.48 -3.11 5.87
CA THR A 199 2.11 -3.83 7.11
C THR A 199 0.96 -4.81 6.87
N ASP A 200 -0.08 -4.37 6.15
CA ASP A 200 -1.24 -5.19 5.82
C ASP A 200 -0.88 -6.31 4.83
N HIS A 201 0.01 -6.01 3.88
CA HIS A 201 0.55 -6.96 2.92
C HIS A 201 1.26 -8.12 3.63
N THR A 202 2.29 -7.81 4.43
CA THR A 202 3.06 -8.82 5.16
C THR A 202 2.19 -9.62 6.13
N TYR A 203 1.18 -8.97 6.74
CA TYR A 203 0.21 -9.68 7.59
C TYR A 203 -0.58 -10.74 6.82
N LEU A 204 -1.11 -10.41 5.64
CA LEU A 204 -1.88 -11.36 4.84
C LEU A 204 -1.03 -12.52 4.34
N GLU A 205 0.26 -12.31 4.12
CA GLU A 205 1.17 -13.39 3.78
C GLU A 205 1.50 -14.23 5.01
N ASP A 206 2.11 -13.63 6.02
CA ASP A 206 2.66 -14.35 7.17
C ASP A 206 1.59 -14.99 8.04
N SER A 207 0.53 -14.23 8.33
CA SER A 207 -0.48 -14.64 9.31
C SER A 207 -1.68 -15.34 8.70
N VAL A 208 -1.85 -15.26 7.37
CA VAL A 208 -3.01 -15.84 6.69
C VAL A 208 -2.61 -16.86 5.63
N LEU A 209 -1.78 -16.51 4.65
CA LEU A 209 -1.43 -17.42 3.56
C LEU A 209 -0.45 -18.50 4.04
N PHE A 210 0.65 -18.12 4.69
CA PHE A 210 1.71 -19.03 5.12
C PHE A 210 1.28 -19.96 6.24
N MET A 211 0.31 -19.57 7.07
CA MET A 211 -0.32 -20.45 8.07
C MET A 211 -1.14 -21.60 7.45
N ARG A 212 -1.31 -21.63 6.13
CA ARG A 212 -2.02 -22.68 5.38
C ARG A 212 -1.07 -23.63 4.65
N SER A 213 0.24 -23.53 4.88
CA SER A 213 1.27 -24.43 4.34
C SER A 213 1.12 -25.84 4.87
#